data_AF-A0A6G3XZC1-F1
#
_entry.id   AF-A0A6G3XZC1-F1
#
_cell.length_a   1.000
_cell.length_b   1.000
_cell.length_c   1.000
_cell.angle_alpha   90.00
_cell.angle_beta   90.00
_cell.angle_gamma   90.00
#
_symmetry.space_group_name_H-M   'P 1'
#
loop_
_entity.id
_entity.type
_entity.pdbx_description
1 polymer ?
#
loop_
_entity_poly.entity_id
_entity_poly.type
_entity_poly.pdbx_seq_one_letter_code
_entity_poly.pdbx_strand_id
1 'polypeptide(L)'
;TDTERGFSMALGRIGDPADGDCVIATAHLPGSGTEDSPHGDLKAVLHFVPWGRDGMSLELMRRDRSADPGMNELLIVASLQAAEKLGVTRVSLNFAMFR
;
A
#
# COMPACT_ATOMS: atom_id res chain seq x y z
N THR A 1 26.41 0.26 -10.23
CA THR A 1 26.25 -0.47 -8.96
C THR A 1 24.81 -0.33 -8.54
N ASP A 2 24.03 -1.35 -8.85
CA ASP A 2 22.61 -1.46 -8.49
C ASP A 2 22.52 -1.41 -6.96
N THR A 3 21.84 -0.39 -6.43
CA THR A 3 21.63 -0.31 -4.99
C THR A 3 20.41 -1.17 -4.67
N GLU A 4 20.64 -2.47 -4.48
CA GLU A 4 19.67 -3.36 -3.86
C GLU A 4 19.40 -2.86 -2.43
N ARG A 5 18.33 -2.07 -2.26
CA ARG A 5 17.80 -1.76 -0.94
C ARG A 5 17.11 -3.01 -0.41
N GLY A 6 17.81 -3.73 0.46
CA GLY A 6 17.29 -4.90 1.15
C GLY A 6 16.03 -4.59 1.96
N PHE A 7 14.93 -5.23 1.55
CA PHE A 7 13.82 -5.86 2.31
C PHE A 7 13.15 -5.23 3.54
N SER A 8 13.60 -4.14 4.17
CA SER A 8 12.87 -3.55 5.30
C SER A 8 13.36 -2.15 5.65
N MET A 9 13.15 -1.20 4.74
CA MET A 9 13.29 0.23 5.03
C MET A 9 12.41 1.00 4.06
N ALA A 10 11.08 1.00 4.20
CA ALA A 10 10.47 2.25 3.77
C ALA A 10 10.97 3.32 4.70
N LEU A 11 11.39 4.39 4.05
CA LEU A 11 11.03 5.78 4.28
C LEU A 11 10.44 6.15 5.67
N GLY A 12 9.53 5.36 6.27
CA GLY A 12 8.90 5.65 7.55
C GLY A 12 8.02 6.90 7.48
N ARG A 13 7.77 7.36 6.25
CA ARG A 13 7.11 8.60 5.89
C ARG A 13 6.28 8.36 4.63
N ILE A 14 5.22 9.14 4.51
CA ILE A 14 4.31 9.17 3.37
C ILE A 14 4.31 10.61 2.87
N GLY A 15 4.43 10.80 1.56
CA GLY A 15 4.27 12.11 0.93
C GLY A 15 5.49 13.01 0.93
N ASP A 16 6.70 12.46 1.05
CA ASP A 16 7.91 13.22 0.72
C ASP A 16 7.90 13.52 -0.80
N PRO A 17 8.22 14.74 -1.25
CA PRO A 17 8.33 15.04 -2.68
C PRO A 17 9.32 14.14 -3.42
N ALA A 18 10.30 13.56 -2.72
CA ALA A 18 11.23 12.58 -3.29
C ALA A 18 10.62 11.18 -3.48
N ASP A 19 9.43 10.90 -2.94
CA ASP A 19 8.74 9.62 -2.96
C ASP A 19 7.74 9.49 -4.13
N GLY A 20 7.96 10.23 -5.22
CA GLY A 20 7.01 10.38 -6.33
C GLY A 20 6.58 9.09 -7.03
N ASP A 21 7.37 8.02 -6.92
CA ASP A 21 7.10 6.70 -7.50
C ASP A 21 6.44 5.73 -6.49
N CYS A 22 6.17 6.15 -5.25
CA CYS A 22 5.43 5.34 -4.29
C CYS A 22 3.96 5.24 -4.69
N VAL A 23 3.36 4.08 -4.42
CA VAL A 23 1.95 3.80 -4.74
C VAL A 23 1.16 3.64 -3.46
N ILE A 24 0.01 4.32 -3.38
CA ILE A 24 -0.93 4.19 -2.28
C ILE A 24 -2.23 3.63 -2.83
N ALA A 25 -2.70 2.53 -2.27
CA ALA A 25 -4.02 1.98 -2.56
C ALA A 25 -4.93 2.16 -1.34
N THR A 26 -6.10 2.76 -1.53
CA THR A 26 -7.06 3.01 -0.46
C THR A 26 -8.40 2.33 -0.74
N ALA A 27 -9.02 1.81 0.32
CA ALA A 27 -10.36 1.26 0.26
C ALA A 27 -11.31 2.18 1.03
N HIS A 28 -12.44 2.50 0.42
CA HIS A 28 -13.44 3.40 0.96
C HIS A 28 -14.80 2.70 1.04
N LEU A 29 -15.54 2.94 2.12
CA LEU A 29 -16.90 2.44 2.29
C LEU A 29 -17.87 3.59 2.62
N PRO A 30 -18.42 4.26 1.60
CA PRO A 30 -19.37 5.34 1.78
C PRO A 30 -20.62 4.87 2.53
N GLY A 31 -21.17 5.72 3.41
CA GLY A 31 -22.41 5.43 4.14
C GLY A 31 -22.30 4.39 5.25
N SER A 32 -21.08 3.96 5.64
CA SER A 32 -20.86 3.00 6.73
C SER A 32 -21.07 3.57 8.14
N GLY A 33 -21.66 4.76 8.27
CA GLY A 33 -21.84 5.42 9.57
C GLY A 33 -20.53 5.84 10.23
N THR A 34 -19.43 5.90 9.48
CA THR A 34 -18.11 6.33 9.98
C THR A 34 -17.85 7.81 9.79
N GLU A 35 -18.92 8.60 9.74
CA GLU A 35 -18.87 10.06 9.74
C GLU A 35 -18.11 10.59 10.98
N ASP A 36 -18.12 9.83 12.08
CA ASP A 36 -17.36 10.09 13.31
C ASP A 36 -15.91 9.60 13.29
N SER A 37 -15.49 8.86 12.26
CA SER A 37 -14.08 8.44 12.12
C SER A 37 -13.23 9.65 11.76
N PRO A 38 -12.06 9.87 12.39
CA PRO A 38 -11.12 10.91 11.97
C PRO A 38 -10.58 10.69 10.55
N HIS A 39 -10.84 9.52 9.96
CA HIS A 39 -10.44 9.14 8.60
C HIS A 39 -11.62 9.02 7.62
N GLY A 40 -12.83 9.43 8.03
CA GLY A 40 -14.03 9.38 7.20
C GLY A 40 -14.40 7.96 6.76
N ASP A 41 -14.59 7.76 5.46
CA ASP A 41 -14.97 6.48 4.86
C ASP A 41 -13.78 5.55 4.55
N LEU A 42 -12.54 5.96 4.85
CA LEU A 42 -11.33 5.16 4.63
C LEU A 42 -11.33 3.92 5.53
N LYS A 43 -11.27 2.73 4.92
CA LYS A 43 -11.29 1.43 5.59
C LYS A 43 -9.99 0.67 5.57
N ALA A 44 -9.15 0.90 4.57
CA ALA A 44 -7.81 0.36 4.54
C ALA A 44 -6.89 1.15 3.62
N VAL A 45 -5.60 1.02 3.87
CA VAL A 45 -4.54 1.59 3.05
C VAL A 45 -3.39 0.60 2.91
N LEU A 46 -2.92 0.44 1.69
CA LEU A 46 -1.62 -0.17 1.37
C LEU A 46 -0.67 0.92 0.86
N HIS A 47 0.58 0.86 1.29
CA HIS A 47 1.66 1.69 0.77
C HIS A 47 2.73 0.79 0.15
N PHE A 48 3.07 1.04 -1.10
CA PHE A 48 4.13 0.36 -1.82
C PHE A 48 5.24 1.34 -2.15
N VAL A 49 6.48 0.90 -1.98
CA VAL A 49 7.68 1.65 -2.35
C VAL A 49 8.29 1.07 -3.63
N PRO A 50 8.95 1.88 -4.48
CA PRO A 50 9.65 1.39 -5.66
C PRO A 50 10.69 0.31 -5.31
N TRP A 51 10.76 -0.73 -6.13
CA TRP A 51 11.74 -1.79 -6.03
C TRP A 51 12.37 -2.11 -7.38
N GLY A 52 13.66 -1.83 -7.52
CA GLY A 52 14.35 -1.94 -8.80
C GLY A 52 13.78 -0.96 -9.82
N ARG A 53 13.83 -1.34 -11.10
CA ARG A 53 13.44 -0.48 -12.22
C ARG A 53 11.92 -0.45 -12.48
N ASP A 54 11.24 -1.56 -12.23
CA ASP A 54 9.87 -1.83 -12.68
C ASP A 54 9.08 -2.64 -11.63
N GLY A 55 9.51 -2.60 -10.38
CA GLY A 55 8.86 -3.32 -9.28
C GLY A 55 8.35 -2.38 -8.20
N MET A 56 7.44 -2.89 -7.38
CA MET A 56 7.05 -2.27 -6.12
C MET A 56 7.02 -3.30 -4.99
N SER A 57 7.38 -2.87 -3.79
CA SER A 57 7.33 -3.69 -2.58
C SER A 57 6.32 -3.11 -1.60
N LEU A 58 5.47 -3.97 -1.05
CA LEU A 58 4.57 -3.60 0.02
C LEU A 58 5.41 -3.21 1.25
N GLU A 59 5.08 -2.05 1.81
CA GLU A 59 5.65 -1.57 3.07
C GLU A 59 4.60 -1.55 4.18
N LEU A 60 3.50 -0.83 3.95
CA LEU A 60 2.48 -0.58 4.96
C LEU A 60 1.21 -1.29 4.56
N MET A 61 0.61 -1.96 5.54
CA MET A 61 -0.73 -2.51 5.44
C MET A 61 -1.50 -2.12 6.70
N ARG A 62 -2.49 -1.25 6.56
CA ARG A 62 -3.36 -0.82 7.66
C ARG A 62 -4.81 -0.96 7.24
N ARG A 63 -5.64 -1.42 8.17
CA ARG A 63 -7.09 -1.45 8.03
C ARG A 63 -7.74 -0.97 9.31
N ASP A 64 -8.92 -0.38 9.17
CA ASP A 64 -9.82 -0.11 10.28
C ASP A 64 -10.13 -1.45 11.00
N ARG A 65 -10.13 -1.42 12.34
CA ARG A 65 -10.44 -2.60 13.16
C ARG A 65 -11.87 -3.08 12.91
N SER A 66 -12.78 -2.18 12.57
CA SER A 66 -14.17 -2.50 12.24
C SER A 66 -14.38 -2.84 10.76
N ALA A 67 -13.33 -2.81 9.92
CA ALA A 67 -13.47 -3.14 8.51
C ALA A 67 -13.83 -4.62 8.33
N ASP A 68 -14.61 -4.87 7.28
CA ASP A 68 -14.99 -6.22 6.87
C ASP A 68 -13.76 -7.12 6.63
N PRO A 69 -13.89 -8.42 6.89
CA PRO A 69 -12.88 -9.40 6.48
C PRO A 69 -12.58 -9.29 4.97
N GLY A 70 -11.33 -9.48 4.57
CA GLY A 70 -10.94 -9.46 3.15
C GLY A 70 -10.47 -8.11 2.59
N MET A 71 -10.43 -7.05 3.41
CA MET A 71 -10.08 -5.71 2.94
C MET A 71 -8.65 -5.59 2.39
N ASN A 72 -7.70 -6.35 2.96
CA ASN A 72 -6.33 -6.36 2.49
C ASN A 72 -6.22 -7.08 1.15
N GLU A 73 -6.90 -8.21 1.01
CA GLU A 73 -6.97 -9.00 -0.20
C GLU A 73 -7.58 -8.19 -1.34
N LEU A 74 -8.66 -7.46 -1.06
CA LEU A 74 -9.27 -6.53 -2.01
C LEU A 74 -8.24 -5.52 -2.52
N LEU A 75 -7.51 -4.86 -1.61
CA LEU A 75 -6.51 -3.86 -2.00
C LEU A 75 -5.31 -4.45 -2.71
N ILE A 76 -4.85 -5.64 -2.33
CA ILE A 76 -3.78 -6.35 -3.05
C ILE A 76 -4.24 -6.63 -4.48
N VAL A 77 -5.42 -7.22 -4.66
CA VAL A 77 -5.95 -7.54 -5.99
C VAL A 77 -6.12 -6.28 -6.83
N ALA A 78 -6.69 -5.21 -6.26
CA ALA A 78 -6.84 -3.93 -6.94
C ALA A 78 -5.47 -3.35 -7.37
N SER A 79 -4.47 -3.44 -6.50
CA SER A 79 -3.11 -2.97 -6.80
C SER A 79 -2.46 -3.79 -7.92
N LEU A 80 -2.64 -5.12 -7.92
CA LEU A 80 -2.15 -6.01 -8.98
C LEU A 80 -2.85 -5.74 -10.32
N GLN A 81 -4.15 -5.46 -10.32
CA GLN A 81 -4.90 -5.10 -11.52
C GLN A 81 -4.48 -3.73 -12.09
N ALA A 82 -4.02 -2.81 -11.24
CA ALA A 82 -3.52 -1.51 -11.65
C ALA A 82 -2.04 -1.53 -12.08
N ALA A 83 -1.27 -2.56 -11.71
CA ALA A 83 0.18 -2.61 -11.83
C ALA A 83 0.69 -2.29 -13.25
N GLU A 84 0.07 -2.86 -14.28
CA GLU A 84 0.49 -2.63 -15.68
C GLU A 84 0.39 -1.15 -16.06
N LYS A 85 -0.68 -0.46 -15.64
CA LYS A 85 -0.88 0.97 -15.91
C LYS A 85 0.12 1.86 -15.16
N LEU A 86 0.70 1.33 -14.08
CA LEU A 86 1.73 1.99 -13.27
C LEU A 86 3.15 1.64 -13.76
N GLY A 87 3.31 0.84 -14.82
CA GLY A 87 4.61 0.39 -15.31
C GLY A 87 5.28 -0.65 -14.39
N VAL A 88 4.50 -1.29 -13.51
CA VAL A 88 4.98 -2.29 -12.55
C VAL A 88 4.79 -3.70 -13.13
N THR A 89 5.89 -4.46 -13.22
CA THR A 89 5.91 -5.85 -13.70
C THR A 89 6.07 -6.86 -12.56
N ARG A 90 6.57 -6.41 -11.40
CA ARG A 90 6.87 -7.25 -10.24
C ARG A 90 6.36 -6.62 -8.96
N VAL A 91 5.63 -7.39 -8.17
CA VAL A 91 5.14 -6.94 -6.87
C VAL A 91 5.66 -7.88 -5.79
N SER A 92 6.39 -7.31 -4.82
CA SER A 92 6.72 -8.02 -3.58
C SER A 92 5.68 -7.67 -2.54
N LEU A 93 5.02 -8.67 -1.96
CA LEU A 93 4.11 -8.46 -0.83
C LEU A 93 4.84 -8.54 0.52
N ASN A 94 6.17 -8.54 0.49
CA ASN A 94 7.09 -8.69 1.62
C ASN A 94 6.41 -8.98 2.97
N PHE A 95 6.32 -10.26 3.34
CA PHE A 95 5.87 -10.65 4.66
C PHE A 95 7.02 -10.52 5.66
N ALA A 96 7.57 -9.31 5.81
CA ALA A 96 8.40 -8.99 6.96
C ALA A 96 7.46 -8.70 8.15
N MET A 97 6.95 -9.76 8.78
CA MET A 97 6.22 -9.65 10.03
C MET A 97 7.22 -9.26 11.13
N PHE A 98 7.44 -7.96 11.31
CA PHE A 98 8.18 -7.47 12.46
C PHE A 98 7.23 -7.25 13.64
N ARG A 99 7.46 -8.14 14.61
CA ARG A 99 6.99 -8.27 15.99
C ARG A 99 6.58 -6.98 16.70
#